data_AF-A0A1W9VMU9-F1
#
_entry.id   AF-A0A1W9VMU9-F1
#
_cell.length_a   1.000
_cell.length_b   1.000
_cell.length_c   1.000
_cell.angle_alpha   90.00
_cell.angle_beta   90.00
_cell.angle_gamma   90.00
#
_symmetry.space_group_name_H-M   'P 1'
#
loop_
_entity.id
_entity.type
_entity.pdbx_description
1 polymer ?
#
loop_
_entity_poly.entity_id
_entity_poly.type
_entity_poly.pdbx_seq_one_letter_code
_entity_poly.pdbx_strand_id
1 'polypeptide(L)'
;MGVNYYTQERVSFSFLAANELFGKRFFDPEDAVSETGFIAHHPTGLFDALKWGTQFDVPLIVTENGVEDSTDKLRPRYLAEHIHQIWRGLNYNWPIKGYFYWSLVDNFEWERGWTQRFGLWELDVDSQTRSRRPSVDFYAEICQNNALSSKMVAEYAPEALEKLFPE
;
A
#
# COMPACT_ATOMS: atom_id res chain seq x y z
N MET A 1 13.58 7.49 10.54
CA MET A 1 12.46 6.66 10.99
C MET A 1 11.95 5.83 9.84
N GLY A 2 11.79 4.52 10.02
CA GLY A 2 11.07 3.66 9.09
C GLY A 2 9.57 3.75 9.34
N VAL A 3 8.78 3.93 8.29
CA VAL A 3 7.32 3.99 8.34
C VAL A 3 6.77 2.78 7.60
N ASN A 4 6.08 1.89 8.32
CA ASN A 4 5.28 0.83 7.73
C ASN A 4 3.83 1.31 7.72
N TYR A 5 3.21 1.33 6.55
CA TYR A 5 1.83 1.78 6.39
C TYR A 5 1.08 0.88 5.41
N TYR A 6 -0.13 0.48 5.78
CA TYR A 6 -0.97 -0.41 4.97
C TYR A 6 -2.39 0.15 4.81
N THR A 7 -2.99 0.66 5.89
CA THR A 7 -4.38 1.11 5.87
C THR A 7 -4.66 2.08 7.01
N GLN A 8 -5.86 2.65 7.00
CA GLN A 8 -6.41 3.46 8.06
C GLN A 8 -7.67 2.77 8.61
N GLU A 9 -7.74 2.64 9.94
CA GLU A 9 -8.93 2.16 10.63
C GLU A 9 -9.68 3.34 11.25
N ARG A 10 -11.02 3.31 11.19
CA ARG A 10 -11.87 4.17 12.01
C ARG A 10 -12.12 3.48 13.34
N VAL A 11 -12.19 4.26 14.42
CA VAL A 11 -12.47 3.75 15.76
C VAL A 11 -13.67 4.47 16.33
N SER A 12 -14.59 3.70 16.91
CA SER A 12 -15.76 4.22 17.62
C SER A 12 -15.88 3.56 18.98
N PHE A 13 -16.40 4.30 19.97
CA PHE A 13 -16.68 3.74 21.27
C PHE A 13 -17.92 2.82 21.20
N SER A 14 -17.84 1.63 21.81
CA SER A 14 -18.95 0.68 21.89
C SER A 14 -18.91 -0.09 23.20
N PHE A 15 -20.01 -0.04 23.96
CA PHE A 15 -20.20 -0.84 25.18
C PHE A 15 -20.19 -2.36 24.91
N LEU A 16 -20.46 -2.78 23.67
CA LEU A 16 -20.47 -4.19 23.27
C LEU A 16 -19.09 -4.72 22.89
N ALA A 17 -18.08 -3.85 22.75
CA ALA A 17 -16.73 -4.20 22.31
C ALA A 17 -15.76 -4.39 23.48
N ALA A 18 -16.20 -5.01 24.59
CA ALA A 18 -15.36 -5.16 25.80
C ALA A 18 -14.03 -5.89 25.53
N ASN A 19 -14.03 -6.86 24.61
CA ASN A 19 -12.82 -7.59 24.20
C ASN A 19 -11.84 -6.74 23.37
N GLU A 20 -12.28 -5.60 22.83
CA GLU A 20 -11.48 -4.63 22.08
C GLU A 20 -11.27 -3.34 22.89
N LEU A 21 -11.28 -3.43 24.23
CA LEU A 21 -11.16 -2.28 25.14
C LEU A 21 -12.21 -1.19 24.85
N PHE A 22 -13.42 -1.60 24.45
CA PHE A 22 -14.54 -0.75 24.06
C PHE A 22 -14.31 0.11 22.81
N GLY A 23 -13.23 -0.13 22.06
CA GLY A 23 -12.91 0.55 20.80
C GLY A 23 -13.20 -0.35 19.61
N LYS A 24 -14.39 -0.21 19.01
CA LYS A 24 -14.75 -0.94 17.79
C LYS A 24 -14.00 -0.33 16.61
N ARG A 25 -13.18 -1.13 15.93
CA ARG A 25 -12.46 -0.75 14.70
C ARG A 25 -13.21 -1.19 13.45
N PHE A 26 -13.16 -0.39 12.40
CA PHE A 26 -13.84 -0.68 11.13
C PHE A 26 -13.27 0.17 9.99
N PHE A 27 -13.47 -0.28 8.76
CA PHE A 27 -13.23 0.50 7.55
C PHE A 27 -14.49 1.26 7.14
N ASP A 28 -14.32 2.32 6.37
CA ASP A 28 -15.44 3.04 5.78
C ASP A 28 -16.13 2.12 4.75
N PRO A 29 -17.47 2.01 4.72
CA PRO A 29 -18.15 1.13 3.76
C PRO A 29 -17.90 1.48 2.29
N GLU A 30 -17.47 2.71 2.00
CA GLU A 30 -17.12 3.18 0.65
C GLU A 30 -15.69 2.80 0.24
N ASP A 31 -14.88 2.28 1.16
CA ASP A 31 -13.49 1.93 0.88
C ASP A 31 -13.41 0.74 -0.06
N ALA A 32 -12.52 0.85 -1.05
CA ALA A 32 -12.05 -0.34 -1.76
C ALA A 32 -11.24 -1.17 -0.77
N VAL A 33 -11.72 -2.38 -0.47
CA VAL A 33 -11.01 -3.32 0.39
C VAL A 33 -10.27 -4.35 -0.43
N SER A 34 -9.18 -4.83 0.14
CA SER A 34 -8.36 -5.90 -0.42
C SER A 34 -9.10 -7.24 -0.46
N GLU A 35 -8.51 -8.24 -1.11
CA GLU A 35 -9.19 -9.52 -1.43
C GLU A 35 -9.81 -10.18 -0.20
N THR A 36 -9.13 -10.12 0.94
CA THR A 36 -9.59 -10.77 2.18
C THR A 36 -10.27 -9.81 3.14
N GLY A 37 -10.45 -8.54 2.74
CA GLY A 37 -10.95 -7.47 3.60
C GLY A 37 -9.96 -7.06 4.69
N PHE A 38 -8.67 -7.42 4.54
CA PHE A 38 -7.65 -7.12 5.56
C PHE A 38 -7.19 -5.66 5.52
N ILE A 39 -7.14 -5.07 4.32
CA ILE A 39 -6.61 -3.74 4.07
C ILE A 39 -7.67 -2.93 3.32
N ALA A 40 -8.07 -1.79 3.90
CA ALA A 40 -8.77 -0.76 3.14
C ALA A 40 -7.77 0.11 2.37
N HIS A 41 -8.07 0.39 1.11
CA HIS A 41 -7.29 1.22 0.22
C HIS A 41 -7.44 2.71 0.59
N HIS A 42 -6.63 3.15 1.54
CA HIS A 42 -6.58 4.52 2.03
C HIS A 42 -5.22 5.16 1.77
N PRO A 43 -4.93 5.64 0.56
CA PRO A 43 -3.64 6.25 0.27
C PRO A 43 -3.36 7.47 1.15
N THR A 44 -4.35 8.32 1.42
CA THR A 44 -4.19 9.56 2.22
C THR A 44 -3.64 9.32 3.63
N GLY A 45 -3.92 8.16 4.24
CA GLY A 45 -3.35 7.84 5.54
C GLY A 45 -1.82 7.68 5.51
N LEU A 46 -1.22 7.29 4.37
CA LEU A 46 0.24 7.30 4.22
C LEU A 46 0.79 8.72 4.29
N PHE A 47 0.12 9.68 3.64
CA PHE A 47 0.51 11.09 3.71
C PHE A 47 0.46 11.60 5.14
N ASP A 48 -0.61 11.26 5.88
CA ASP A 48 -0.77 11.66 7.28
C ASP A 48 0.25 11.00 8.20
N ALA A 49 0.59 9.73 7.98
CA ALA A 49 1.64 9.02 8.70
C ALA A 49 3.02 9.64 8.47
N LEU A 50 3.35 10.01 7.22
CA LEU A 50 4.57 10.71 6.88
C LEU A 50 4.62 12.10 7.52
N LYS A 51 3.51 12.85 7.47
CA LYS A 51 3.36 14.16 8.12
C LYS A 51 3.62 14.04 9.62
N TRP A 52 2.98 13.09 10.28
CA TRP A 52 3.19 12.82 11.69
C TRP A 52 4.67 12.51 11.96
N GLY A 53 5.30 11.71 11.10
CA GLY A 53 6.72 11.39 11.24
C GLY A 53 7.69 12.58 11.19
N THR A 54 7.31 13.68 10.54
CA THR A 54 8.16 14.88 10.45
C THR A 54 8.44 15.54 11.81
N GLN A 55 7.63 15.26 12.84
CA GLN A 55 7.81 15.84 14.18
C GLN A 55 9.09 15.38 14.89
N PHE A 56 9.70 14.27 14.43
CA PHE A 56 10.86 13.65 15.07
C PHE A 56 12.21 14.13 14.51
N ASP A 57 12.20 15.08 13.56
CA ASP A 57 13.40 15.71 12.97
C ASP A 57 14.46 14.69 12.48
N VAL A 58 13.99 13.58 11.91
CA VAL A 58 14.84 12.53 11.31
C VAL A 58 14.35 12.21 9.89
N PRO A 59 15.25 11.78 8.98
CA PRO A 59 14.83 11.34 7.66
C PRO A 59 13.83 10.19 7.73
N LEU A 60 12.86 10.19 6.81
CA LEU A 60 11.79 9.19 6.71
C LEU A 60 12.12 8.19 5.59
N ILE A 61 11.82 6.92 5.80
CA ILE A 61 11.84 5.90 4.75
C ILE A 61 10.52 5.12 4.89
N VAL A 62 9.76 4.96 3.81
CA VAL A 62 8.65 4.02 3.81
C VAL A 62 9.25 2.63 3.70
N THR A 63 9.28 1.91 4.81
CA THR A 63 9.95 0.62 4.92
C THR A 63 9.04 -0.53 4.51
N GLU A 64 7.73 -0.36 4.63
CA GLU A 64 6.72 -1.28 4.09
C GLU A 64 5.48 -0.52 3.64
N ASN A 65 4.98 -0.88 2.47
CA ASN A 65 3.65 -0.55 1.98
C ASN A 65 3.24 -1.58 0.93
N GLY A 66 2.01 -2.05 0.99
CA GLY A 66 1.53 -3.07 0.08
C GLY A 66 0.11 -3.51 0.37
N VAL A 67 -0.39 -4.44 -0.44
CA VAL A 67 -1.74 -4.97 -0.30
C VAL A 67 -1.75 -6.44 -0.72
N GLU A 68 -2.52 -7.23 0.00
CA GLU A 68 -2.73 -8.63 -0.33
C GLU A 68 -3.81 -8.75 -1.41
N ASP A 69 -3.42 -9.38 -2.51
CA ASP A 69 -4.23 -9.43 -3.72
C ASP A 69 -3.64 -10.50 -4.63
N SER A 70 -4.15 -11.72 -4.54
CA SER A 70 -3.65 -12.82 -5.36
C SER A 70 -3.86 -12.56 -6.85
N THR A 71 -4.90 -11.80 -7.19
CA THR A 71 -5.35 -11.53 -8.56
C THR A 71 -4.71 -10.30 -9.23
N ASP A 72 -3.96 -9.50 -8.46
CA ASP A 72 -3.29 -8.27 -8.91
C ASP A 72 -4.23 -7.19 -9.47
N LYS A 73 -5.49 -7.16 -9.02
CA LYS A 73 -6.50 -6.19 -9.46
C LYS A 73 -6.41 -4.84 -8.73
N LEU A 74 -6.26 -4.88 -7.41
CA LEU A 74 -6.16 -3.69 -6.56
C LEU A 74 -4.71 -3.21 -6.46
N ARG A 75 -3.74 -4.13 -6.47
CA ARG A 75 -2.32 -3.82 -6.22
C ARG A 75 -1.75 -2.69 -7.09
N PRO A 76 -1.95 -2.64 -8.42
CA PRO A 76 -1.43 -1.54 -9.23
C PRO A 76 -1.99 -0.18 -8.82
N ARG A 77 -3.31 -0.09 -8.61
CA ARG A 77 -3.97 1.14 -8.14
C ARG A 77 -3.48 1.56 -6.77
N TYR A 78 -3.40 0.61 -5.83
CA TYR A 78 -2.87 0.81 -4.50
C TYR A 78 -1.45 1.40 -4.56
N LEU A 79 -0.56 0.78 -5.34
CA LEU A 79 0.82 1.22 -5.52
C LEU A 79 0.90 2.64 -6.10
N ALA A 80 0.16 2.93 -7.17
CA ALA A 80 0.16 4.23 -7.83
C ALA A 80 -0.30 5.36 -6.89
N GLU A 81 -1.43 5.16 -6.20
CA GLU A 81 -2.02 6.19 -5.35
C GLU A 81 -1.20 6.44 -4.06
N HIS A 82 -0.51 5.41 -3.52
CA HIS A 82 0.40 5.56 -2.37
C HIS A 82 1.72 6.24 -2.76
N ILE A 83 2.32 5.88 -3.89
CA ILE A 83 3.52 6.58 -4.41
C ILE A 83 3.20 8.05 -4.66
N HIS A 84 2.01 8.37 -5.18
CA HIS A 84 1.57 9.75 -5.34
C HIS A 84 1.51 10.50 -4.00
N GLN A 85 1.11 9.86 -2.89
CA GLN A 85 1.17 10.51 -1.58
C GLN A 85 2.59 10.80 -1.11
N ILE A 86 3.54 9.92 -1.42
CA ILE A 86 4.96 10.16 -1.13
C ILE A 86 5.45 11.37 -1.92
N TRP A 87 5.12 11.43 -3.22
CA TRP A 87 5.43 12.59 -4.06
C TRP A 87 4.82 13.88 -3.50
N ARG A 88 3.56 13.86 -3.03
CA ARG A 88 2.96 15.01 -2.33
C ARG A 88 3.80 15.41 -1.11
N GLY A 89 4.21 14.47 -0.27
CA GLY A 89 5.06 14.74 0.90
C GLY A 89 6.41 15.37 0.52
N LEU A 90 7.03 14.90 -0.57
CA LEU A 90 8.27 15.49 -1.11
C LEU A 90 8.08 16.95 -1.54
N ASN A 91 6.93 17.33 -2.08
CA ASN A 91 6.61 18.72 -2.44
C ASN A 91 6.46 19.64 -1.21
N TYR A 92 6.24 19.08 -0.02
CA TYR A 92 6.31 19.83 1.25
C TYR A 92 7.72 19.88 1.84
N ASN A 93 8.75 19.45 1.11
CA ASN A 93 10.15 19.34 1.55
C ASN A 93 10.35 18.40 2.75
N TRP A 94 9.46 17.42 2.95
CA TRP A 94 9.68 16.42 3.99
C TRP A 94 10.85 15.51 3.62
N PRO A 95 11.73 15.14 4.56
CA PRO A 95 12.98 14.43 4.27
C PRO A 95 12.75 12.92 4.03
N ILE A 96 11.91 12.57 3.04
CA ILE A 96 11.61 11.19 2.65
C ILE A 96 12.72 10.68 1.72
N LYS A 97 13.32 9.53 2.04
CA LYS A 97 14.55 9.03 1.42
C LYS A 97 14.37 7.76 0.59
N GLY A 98 13.22 7.12 0.68
CA GLY A 98 12.98 5.89 -0.06
C GLY A 98 11.63 5.26 0.24
N TYR A 99 11.31 4.28 -0.60
CA TYR A 99 10.11 3.48 -0.55
C TYR A 99 10.47 2.03 -0.82
N PHE A 100 9.99 1.13 0.03
CA PHE A 100 10.09 -0.31 -0.13
C PHE A 100 8.69 -0.92 -0.14
N TYR A 101 8.38 -1.61 -1.23
CA TYR A 101 7.14 -2.35 -1.36
C TYR A 101 7.18 -3.63 -0.52
N TRP A 102 6.11 -3.89 0.24
CA TRP A 102 5.86 -5.18 0.89
C TRP A 102 4.89 -6.00 0.01
N SER A 103 5.34 -7.02 -0.70
CA SER A 103 6.69 -7.60 -0.72
C SER A 103 7.15 -7.96 -2.13
N LEU A 104 8.44 -8.26 -2.28
CA LEU A 104 8.95 -8.71 -3.57
C LEU A 104 8.27 -10.01 -4.03
N VAL A 105 8.20 -11.01 -3.15
CA VAL A 105 7.59 -12.32 -3.40
C VAL A 105 6.56 -12.60 -2.33
N ASP A 106 5.51 -13.36 -2.65
CA ASP A 106 4.60 -13.91 -1.64
C ASP A 106 5.40 -14.63 -0.54
N ASN A 107 4.95 -14.47 0.70
CA ASN A 107 5.64 -14.99 1.87
C ASN A 107 4.64 -15.53 2.91
N PHE A 108 5.15 -16.10 3.99
CA PHE A 108 4.35 -16.65 5.08
C PHE A 108 3.89 -15.52 6.01
N GLU A 109 2.60 -15.17 5.95
CA GLU A 109 2.03 -14.05 6.68
C GLU A 109 1.59 -14.49 8.09
N TRP A 110 2.58 -14.75 8.96
CA TRP A 110 2.39 -14.98 10.40
C TRP A 110 1.25 -15.97 10.73
N GLU A 111 0.29 -15.59 11.56
CA GLU A 111 -0.84 -16.45 11.95
C GLU A 111 -1.79 -16.78 10.79
N ARG A 112 -1.73 -16.02 9.69
CA ARG A 112 -2.54 -16.22 8.48
C ARG A 112 -1.88 -17.17 7.48
N GLY A 113 -0.62 -17.53 7.71
CA GLY A 113 0.15 -18.44 6.87
C GLY A 113 0.17 -18.00 5.40
N TRP A 114 -0.09 -18.92 4.48
CA TRP A 114 0.00 -18.69 3.03
C TRP A 114 -1.29 -18.14 2.39
N THR A 115 -2.22 -17.62 3.19
CA THR A 115 -3.51 -17.12 2.67
C THR A 115 -3.45 -15.69 2.16
N GLN A 116 -2.46 -14.90 2.60
CA GLN A 116 -2.29 -13.51 2.19
C GLN A 116 -1.19 -13.42 1.12
N ARG A 117 -1.51 -12.84 -0.03
CA ARG A 117 -0.60 -12.77 -1.18
C ARG A 117 -0.17 -11.33 -1.43
N PHE A 118 0.91 -10.90 -0.77
CA PHE A 118 1.45 -9.54 -0.88
C PHE A 118 2.47 -9.34 -2.02
N GLY A 119 2.99 -10.42 -2.60
CA GLY A 119 4.12 -10.36 -3.51
C GLY A 119 3.81 -9.64 -4.83
N LEU A 120 4.79 -8.89 -5.35
CA LEU A 120 4.82 -8.56 -6.78
C LEU A 120 5.04 -9.82 -7.63
N TRP A 121 5.77 -10.79 -7.09
CA TRP A 121 5.90 -12.14 -7.62
C TRP A 121 5.01 -13.09 -6.81
N GLU A 122 4.20 -13.86 -7.52
CA GLU A 122 3.50 -15.00 -6.95
C GLU A 122 4.48 -16.11 -6.60
N LEU A 123 4.24 -16.83 -5.50
CA LEU A 123 5.00 -18.01 -5.08
C LEU A 123 4.13 -19.25 -5.02
N ASP A 124 4.48 -20.24 -5.84
CA ASP A 124 4.06 -21.62 -5.63
C ASP A 124 4.87 -22.23 -4.48
N VAL A 125 4.20 -22.59 -3.39
CA VAL A 125 4.87 -22.99 -2.13
C VAL A 125 5.54 -24.36 -2.25
N ASP A 126 4.97 -25.27 -3.04
CA ASP A 126 5.48 -26.64 -3.16
C ASP A 126 6.69 -26.72 -4.09
N SER A 127 6.58 -26.13 -5.28
CA SER A 127 7.62 -26.15 -6.32
C SER A 127 8.63 -25.02 -6.18
N GLN A 128 8.37 -24.01 -5.35
CA GLN A 128 9.17 -22.79 -5.22
C GLN A 128 9.23 -21.97 -6.52
N THR A 129 8.31 -22.18 -7.46
CA THR A 129 8.24 -21.39 -8.70
C THR A 129 7.77 -19.97 -8.39
N ARG A 130 8.41 -18.97 -9.00
CA ARG A 130 7.98 -17.57 -8.94
C ARG A 130 7.35 -17.15 -10.25
N SER A 131 6.10 -16.71 -10.21
CA SER A 131 5.35 -16.23 -11.38
C SER A 131 5.16 -14.71 -11.30
N ARG A 132 5.26 -14.03 -12.44
CA ARG A 132 5.11 -12.57 -12.51
C ARG A 132 3.65 -12.18 -12.32
N ARG A 133 3.39 -11.18 -11.47
CA ARG A 133 2.16 -10.39 -11.55
C ARG A 133 2.43 -9.10 -12.36
N PRO A 134 1.43 -8.54 -13.07
CA PRO A 134 1.59 -7.29 -13.83
C PRO A 134 2.21 -6.13 -13.04
N SER A 135 1.88 -6.02 -11.75
CA SER A 135 2.43 -5.02 -10.83
C SER A 135 3.95 -5.07 -10.68
N VAL A 136 4.60 -6.20 -10.98
CA VAL A 136 6.07 -6.30 -10.91
C VAL A 136 6.74 -5.47 -11.99
N ASP A 137 6.17 -5.49 -13.21
CA ASP A 137 6.68 -4.72 -14.33
C ASP A 137 6.36 -3.23 -14.11
N PHE A 138 5.18 -2.92 -13.56
CA PHE A 138 4.83 -1.56 -13.15
C PHE A 138 5.80 -0.98 -12.12
N TYR A 139 6.07 -1.73 -11.04
CA TYR A 139 7.00 -1.27 -10.00
C TYR A 139 8.44 -1.17 -10.52
N ALA A 140 8.85 -2.08 -11.41
CA ALA A 140 10.14 -2.00 -12.08
C ALA A 140 10.27 -0.74 -12.94
N GLU A 141 9.25 -0.40 -13.72
CA GLU A 141 9.21 0.83 -14.52
C GLU A 141 9.27 2.10 -13.66
N ILE A 142 8.54 2.14 -12.54
CA ILE A 142 8.62 3.25 -11.59
C ILE A 142 10.05 3.39 -11.06
N CYS A 143 10.67 2.29 -10.62
CA CYS A 143 12.03 2.30 -10.07
C CYS A 143 13.07 2.72 -11.11
N GLN A 144 12.97 2.21 -12.34
CA GLN A 144 13.91 2.51 -13.42
C GLN A 144 13.85 3.98 -13.85
N ASN A 145 12.63 4.54 -13.90
CA ASN A 145 12.43 5.94 -14.30
C ASN A 145 12.51 6.91 -13.11
N ASN A 146 12.53 6.40 -11.88
CA ASN A 146 12.38 7.15 -10.65
C ASN A 146 11.20 8.16 -10.72
N ALA A 147 10.10 7.73 -11.33
CA ALA A 147 8.96 8.58 -11.65
C ALA A 147 7.69 7.73 -11.84
N LEU A 148 6.55 8.36 -11.61
CA LEU A 148 5.23 7.82 -11.96
C LEU A 148 4.66 8.66 -13.11
N SER A 149 4.49 8.06 -14.28
CA SER A 149 3.97 8.77 -15.46
C SER A 149 2.50 8.45 -15.73
N SER A 150 1.79 9.38 -16.39
CA SER A 150 0.40 9.16 -16.81
C SER A 150 0.25 7.96 -17.74
N LYS A 151 1.24 7.70 -18.60
CA LYS A 151 1.26 6.50 -19.47
C LYS A 151 1.27 5.21 -18.65
N MET A 152 2.15 5.12 -17.65
CA MET A 152 2.21 3.94 -16.78
C MET A 152 0.90 3.76 -16.01
N VAL A 153 0.33 4.84 -15.46
CA VAL A 153 -0.94 4.74 -14.73
C VAL A 153 -2.08 4.34 -15.66
N ALA A 154 -2.15 4.85 -16.89
CA ALA A 154 -3.14 4.42 -17.87
C ALA A 154 -3.04 2.94 -18.24
N GLU A 155 -1.82 2.39 -18.27
CA GLU A 155 -1.55 1.00 -18.62
C GLU A 155 -1.83 0.04 -17.45
N TYR A 156 -1.30 0.33 -16.26
CA TYR A 156 -1.32 -0.60 -15.12
C TYR A 156 -2.44 -0.32 -14.12
N ALA A 157 -2.87 0.93 -13.97
CA ALA A 157 -3.84 1.36 -12.96
C ALA A 157 -4.85 2.38 -13.52
N PRO A 158 -5.59 2.05 -14.60
CA PRO A 158 -6.41 3.03 -15.33
C PRO A 158 -7.46 3.71 -14.45
N GLU A 159 -7.97 3.03 -13.42
CA GLU A 159 -8.90 3.58 -12.43
C GLU A 159 -8.34 4.79 -11.66
N ALA A 160 -7.02 4.90 -11.53
CA ALA A 160 -6.36 6.01 -10.85
C ALA A 160 -5.99 7.17 -11.80
N LEU A 161 -6.13 7.00 -13.12
CA LEU A 161 -5.59 7.96 -14.09
C LEU A 161 -6.18 9.36 -13.92
N GLU A 162 -7.50 9.49 -13.95
CA GLU A 162 -8.20 10.78 -13.83
C GLU A 162 -7.90 11.45 -12.48
N LYS A 163 -7.78 10.64 -11.42
CA LYS A 163 -7.48 11.12 -10.07
C LYS A 163 -6.05 11.66 -9.94
N LEU A 164 -5.07 10.99 -10.54
CA LEU A 164 -3.66 11.32 -10.41
C LEU A 164 -3.19 12.34 -11.46
N PHE A 165 -3.80 12.32 -12.64
CA PHE A 165 -3.49 13.17 -13.78
C PHE A 165 -4.78 13.75 -14.37
N PRO A 166 -5.42 14.69 -13.65
CA PRO A 166 -6.60 15.40 -14.16
C PRO A 166 -6.22 16.26 -15.38
N GLU A 167 -7.19 16.51 -16.26
CA GLU A 167 -7.04 17.38 -17.44
C GLU A 167 -6.79 18.86 -17.10
#